data_AF-A0A3M2W923-F1
#
_entry.id   AF-A0A3M2W923-F1
#
_cell.length_a   1.000
_cell.length_b   1.000
_cell.length_c   1.000
_cell.angle_alpha   90.00
_cell.angle_beta   90.00
_cell.angle_gamma   90.00
#
_symmetry.space_group_name_H-M   'P 1'
#
loop_
_entity.id
_entity.type
_entity.pdbx_description
1 polymer ?
#
loop_
_entity_poly.entity_id
_entity_poly.type
_entity_poly.pdbx_seq_one_letter_code
_entity_poly.pdbx_strand_id
1 'polypeptide(L)'
;MIVERLEDWASYFPSEDLISAQDYLEKPLKATAGKRVQVINLCRSYKYLGHGYYCSLLAEARQHTVIPSVKTISELTRKSLYGLALDDLDKLLETALEDHPYDNTEGFTLTLYFGQTTLEPLKDLARQLFEAFPCPILMIEFGVFQG
;
A
#
# COMPACT_ATOMS: atom_id res chain seq x y z
N MET A 1 3.57 -8.67 -10.73
CA MET A 1 2.98 -8.48 -9.38
C MET A 1 3.29 -9.71 -8.54
N ILE A 2 3.62 -9.49 -7.28
CA ILE A 2 3.87 -10.57 -6.30
C ILE A 2 2.61 -10.73 -5.45
N VAL A 3 2.13 -11.96 -5.30
CA VAL A 3 0.96 -12.30 -4.48
C VAL A 3 1.27 -13.50 -3.58
N GLU A 4 0.60 -13.63 -2.43
CA GLU A 4 0.84 -14.79 -1.56
C GLU A 4 0.21 -16.07 -2.11
N ARG A 5 -0.99 -15.97 -2.71
CA ARG A 5 -1.71 -17.11 -3.27
C ARG A 5 -2.16 -16.78 -4.69
N LEU A 6 -1.71 -17.58 -5.65
CA LEU A 6 -2.08 -17.43 -7.05
C LEU A 6 -3.59 -17.70 -7.27
N GLU A 7 -4.17 -18.63 -6.51
CA GLU A 7 -5.59 -19.01 -6.61
C GLU A 7 -6.57 -17.86 -6.36
N ASP A 8 -6.20 -16.87 -5.53
CA ASP A 8 -7.02 -15.67 -5.29
C ASP A 8 -7.21 -14.84 -6.58
N TRP A 9 -6.38 -15.10 -7.59
CA TRP A 9 -6.36 -14.43 -8.89
C TRP A 9 -6.78 -15.35 -10.03
N ALA A 10 -7.34 -16.55 -9.72
CA ALA A 10 -7.66 -17.61 -10.68
C ALA A 10 -8.47 -17.11 -11.91
N SER A 11 -9.38 -16.16 -11.71
CA SER A 11 -10.20 -15.56 -12.77
C SER A 11 -9.43 -14.72 -13.79
N TYR A 12 -8.17 -14.39 -13.50
CA TYR A 12 -7.32 -13.53 -14.34
C TYR A 12 -6.15 -14.30 -15.00
N PHE A 13 -6.19 -15.65 -14.98
CA PHE A 13 -5.16 -16.48 -15.61
C PHE A 13 -5.43 -16.76 -17.11
N PRO A 14 -4.36 -16.94 -17.92
CA PRO A 14 -2.95 -16.75 -17.54
C PRO A 14 -2.56 -15.26 -17.56
N SER A 15 -2.03 -14.76 -16.45
CA SER A 15 -1.31 -13.48 -16.39
C SER A 15 0.18 -13.81 -16.31
N GLU A 16 0.93 -13.50 -17.36
CA GLU A 16 2.39 -13.75 -17.42
C GLU A 16 3.18 -12.94 -16.37
N ASP A 17 2.55 -11.92 -15.80
CA ASP A 17 3.15 -11.01 -14.84
C ASP A 17 2.82 -11.34 -13.38
N LEU A 18 2.20 -12.48 -13.07
CA LEU A 18 1.87 -12.90 -11.71
C LEU A 18 2.87 -13.95 -11.19
N ILE A 19 3.44 -13.73 -10.00
CA ILE A 19 4.33 -14.67 -9.32
C ILE A 19 3.96 -14.79 -7.85
N SER A 20 4.09 -15.99 -7.28
CA SER A 20 3.89 -16.15 -5.84
C SER A 20 5.04 -15.52 -5.05
N ALA A 21 4.77 -15.06 -3.84
CA ALA A 21 5.80 -14.54 -2.93
C ALA A 21 6.90 -15.56 -2.69
N GLN A 22 6.52 -16.82 -2.48
CA GLN A 22 7.46 -17.93 -2.32
C GLN A 22 8.36 -18.08 -3.56
N ASP A 23 7.78 -18.16 -4.75
CA ASP A 23 8.54 -18.32 -6.00
C ASP A 23 9.49 -17.14 -6.24
N TYR A 24 9.04 -15.93 -5.96
CA TYR A 24 9.87 -14.73 -6.13
C TYR A 24 11.11 -14.74 -5.22
N LEU A 25 10.97 -15.27 -4.00
CA LEU A 25 12.03 -15.39 -3.00
C LEU A 25 13.00 -16.52 -3.32
N GLU A 26 12.49 -17.68 -3.73
CA GLU A 26 13.29 -18.90 -3.89
C GLU A 26 13.92 -19.02 -5.28
N LYS A 27 13.25 -18.53 -6.33
CA LYS A 27 13.70 -18.75 -7.70
C LYS A 27 14.60 -17.59 -8.16
N PRO A 28 15.76 -17.88 -8.76
CA PRO A 28 16.47 -16.88 -9.53
C PRO A 28 15.59 -16.50 -10.72
N LEU A 29 15.41 -15.19 -10.95
CA LEU A 29 14.68 -14.73 -12.11
C LEU A 29 15.44 -15.14 -13.37
N LYS A 30 14.70 -15.60 -14.38
CA LYS A 30 15.25 -15.77 -15.73
C LYS A 30 15.90 -14.44 -16.13
N ALA A 31 17.10 -14.51 -16.71
CA ALA A 31 17.88 -13.33 -17.04
C ALA A 31 17.04 -12.31 -17.83
N THR A 32 16.68 -11.20 -17.19
CA THR A 32 15.97 -10.07 -17.79
C THR A 32 16.96 -9.09 -18.41
N ALA A 33 17.99 -9.61 -19.10
CA ALA A 33 19.12 -8.82 -19.59
C ALA A 33 18.63 -7.54 -20.32
N GLY A 34 18.89 -6.39 -19.71
CA GLY A 34 18.54 -5.06 -20.23
C GLY A 34 17.12 -4.55 -19.92
N LYS A 35 16.25 -5.29 -19.22
CA LYS A 35 14.89 -4.82 -18.88
C LYS A 35 14.81 -4.29 -17.45
N ARG A 36 14.33 -3.06 -17.30
CA ARG A 36 13.94 -2.50 -16.00
C ARG A 36 12.70 -3.25 -15.49
N VAL A 37 12.84 -3.92 -14.34
CA VAL A 37 11.74 -4.66 -13.72
C VAL A 37 11.04 -3.76 -12.70
N GLN A 38 9.71 -3.69 -12.79
CA GLN A 38 8.85 -3.09 -11.79
C GLN A 38 8.09 -4.19 -11.03
N VAL A 39 8.19 -4.16 -9.71
CA VAL A 39 7.52 -5.08 -8.80
C VAL A 39 6.40 -4.33 -8.10
N ILE A 40 5.16 -4.78 -8.32
CA ILE A 40 4.03 -4.41 -7.47
C ILE A 40 3.85 -5.57 -6.50
N ASN A 41 4.17 -5.33 -5.24
CA ASN A 41 4.02 -6.30 -4.18
C ASN A 41 2.59 -6.14 -3.61
N LEU A 42 1.80 -7.21 -3.70
CA LEU A 42 0.41 -7.26 -3.26
C LEU A 42 0.24 -8.35 -2.18
N CYS A 43 1.31 -8.66 -1.45
CA CYS A 43 1.22 -9.51 -0.27
C CYS A 43 0.25 -8.91 0.75
N ARG A 44 -0.49 -9.76 1.46
CA ARG A 44 -1.53 -9.32 2.41
C ARG A 44 -0.96 -8.67 3.66
N SER A 45 0.30 -8.93 3.95
CA SER A 45 0.99 -8.42 5.14
C SER A 45 2.43 -8.01 4.81
N TYR A 46 2.82 -6.83 5.32
CA TYR A 46 4.17 -6.30 5.27
C TYR A 46 4.85 -6.27 6.65
N LYS A 47 4.36 -7.07 7.60
CA LYS A 47 5.00 -7.19 8.92
C LYS A 47 6.50 -7.47 8.77
N TYR A 48 7.30 -6.88 9.65
CA TYR A 48 8.75 -7.10 9.68
C TYR A 48 9.05 -8.61 9.69
N LEU A 49 10.00 -9.03 8.85
CA LEU A 49 10.37 -10.44 8.60
C LEU A 49 9.26 -11.32 7.98
N GLY A 50 8.15 -10.74 7.52
CA GLY A 50 7.14 -11.45 6.73
C GLY A 50 7.50 -11.56 5.24
N HIS A 51 6.76 -12.40 4.50
CA HIS A 51 6.96 -12.59 3.06
C HIS A 51 6.92 -11.29 2.27
N GLY A 52 5.93 -10.42 2.52
CA GLY A 52 5.81 -9.12 1.87
C GLY A 52 7.05 -8.25 2.07
N TYR A 53 7.57 -8.17 3.30
CA TYR A 53 8.79 -7.43 3.61
C TYR A 53 10.00 -7.96 2.84
N TYR A 54 10.22 -9.28 2.88
CA TYR A 54 11.36 -9.89 2.19
C TYR A 54 11.26 -9.78 0.67
N CYS A 55 10.06 -9.82 0.09
CA CYS A 55 9.87 -9.62 -1.33
C CYS A 55 10.32 -8.23 -1.78
N SER A 56 9.95 -7.18 -1.03
CA SER A 56 10.42 -5.81 -1.32
C SER A 56 11.93 -5.68 -1.12
N LEU A 57 12.49 -6.28 -0.07
CA LEU A 57 13.94 -6.27 0.17
C LEU A 57 14.73 -6.95 -0.94
N LEU A 58 14.27 -8.13 -1.39
CA LEU A 58 14.90 -8.85 -2.48
C LEU A 58 14.75 -8.12 -3.81
N ALA A 59 13.61 -7.45 -4.05
CA ALA A 59 13.42 -6.61 -5.23
C ALA A 59 14.43 -5.46 -5.29
N GLU A 60 14.64 -4.75 -4.17
CA GLU A 60 15.65 -3.69 -4.08
C GLU A 60 17.07 -4.23 -4.27
N ALA A 61 17.40 -5.38 -3.67
CA ALA A 61 18.71 -6.03 -3.85
C ALA A 61 18.96 -6.45 -5.32
N ARG A 62 17.90 -6.77 -6.07
CA ARG A 62 17.93 -7.05 -7.50
C ARG A 62 17.89 -5.78 -8.38
N GLN A 63 17.93 -4.59 -7.78
CA GLN A 63 17.80 -3.29 -8.46
C GLN A 63 16.47 -3.13 -9.21
N HIS A 64 15.41 -3.82 -8.79
CA HIS A 64 14.07 -3.60 -9.31
C HIS A 64 13.47 -2.35 -8.67
N THR A 65 12.61 -1.66 -9.41
CA THR A 65 11.71 -0.68 -8.79
C THR A 65 10.59 -1.45 -8.09
N VAL A 66 10.32 -1.22 -6.81
CA VAL A 66 9.28 -1.94 -6.06
C VAL A 66 8.35 -1.00 -5.32
N ILE A 67 7.07 -1.38 -5.25
CA ILE A 67 6.04 -0.70 -4.48
C ILE A 67 5.22 -1.73 -3.65
N PRO A 68 5.11 -1.58 -2.32
CA PRO A 68 5.83 -0.60 -1.49
C PRO A 68 7.32 -0.95 -1.34
N SER A 69 8.15 0.08 -1.15
CA SER A 69 9.57 -0.07 -0.82
C SER A 69 9.78 -0.55 0.62
N VAL A 70 10.96 -1.06 0.96
CA VAL A 70 11.31 -1.43 2.35
C VAL A 70 11.24 -0.21 3.26
N LYS A 71 11.64 0.96 2.76
CA LYS A 71 11.50 2.24 3.45
C LYS A 71 10.04 2.55 3.75
N THR A 72 9.15 2.46 2.76
CA THR A 72 7.71 2.72 2.92
C THR A 72 7.07 1.77 3.93
N ILE A 73 7.41 0.47 3.87
CA ILE A 73 6.95 -0.52 4.86
C ILE A 73 7.41 -0.14 6.27
N SER A 74 8.69 0.27 6.41
CA SER A 74 9.27 0.69 7.68
C SER A 74 8.65 1.99 8.21
N GLU A 75 8.23 2.89 7.34
CA GLU A 75 7.51 4.12 7.69
C GLU A 75 6.09 3.81 8.20
N LEU A 76 5.32 3.00 7.47
CA LEU A 76 3.96 2.61 7.86
C LEU A 76 3.90 1.83 9.18
N THR A 77 4.94 1.07 9.52
CA THR A 77 5.02 0.34 10.81
C THR A 77 5.38 1.23 12.00
N ARG A 78 5.90 2.45 11.79
CA ARG A 78 6.31 3.36 12.86
C ARG A 78 5.13 4.19 13.36
N LYS A 79 4.65 3.87 14.57
CA LYS A 79 3.56 4.60 15.26
C LYS A 79 3.86 6.09 15.50
N SER A 80 5.11 6.52 15.50
CA SER A 80 5.50 7.90 15.83
C SER A 80 5.38 8.89 14.67
N LEU A 81 5.23 8.42 13.42
CA LEU A 81 5.10 9.29 12.24
C LEU A 81 3.66 9.80 12.04
N TYR A 82 2.70 9.19 12.72
CA TYR A 82 1.31 9.60 12.71
C TYR A 82 1.16 11.03 13.29
N GLY A 83 1.82 11.39 14.39
CA GLY A 83 1.55 12.68 15.07
C GLY A 83 1.91 13.98 14.32
N LEU A 84 2.80 13.98 13.32
CA LEU A 84 3.20 15.20 12.59
C LEU A 84 2.57 15.32 11.20
N ALA A 85 2.23 14.20 10.57
CA ALA A 85 1.52 14.18 9.30
C ALA A 85 0.00 14.24 9.49
N LEU A 86 -0.52 13.88 10.67
CA LEU A 86 -1.95 13.84 10.95
C LEU A 86 -2.57 15.22 11.22
N ASP A 87 -1.87 16.19 11.82
CA ASP A 87 -2.49 17.50 12.12
C ASP A 87 -2.99 18.23 10.85
N ASP A 88 -2.25 18.14 9.75
CA ASP A 88 -2.68 18.68 8.45
C ASP A 88 -3.72 17.77 7.78
N LEU A 89 -3.68 16.47 8.07
CA LEU A 89 -4.61 15.47 7.55
C LEU A 89 -6.00 15.59 8.18
N ASP A 90 -6.07 15.87 9.48
CA ASP A 90 -7.29 15.97 10.28
C ASP A 90 -8.09 17.19 9.82
N LYS A 91 -7.43 18.34 9.60
CA LYS A 91 -8.09 19.52 9.01
C LYS A 91 -8.61 19.25 7.60
N LEU A 92 -7.83 18.53 6.79
CA LEU A 92 -8.22 18.20 5.43
C LEU A 92 -9.38 17.20 5.43
N LEU A 93 -9.42 16.28 6.40
CA LEU A 93 -10.51 15.36 6.62
C LEU A 93 -11.79 16.08 7.07
N GLU A 94 -11.71 16.96 8.08
CA GLU A 94 -12.83 17.79 8.55
C GLU A 94 -13.41 18.61 7.41
N THR A 95 -12.55 19.32 6.66
CA THR A 95 -12.98 20.13 5.51
C THR A 95 -13.59 19.27 4.40
N ALA A 96 -13.03 18.08 4.14
CA ALA A 96 -13.54 17.19 3.11
C ALA A 96 -14.87 16.54 3.49
N LEU A 97 -15.12 16.32 4.77
CA LEU A 97 -16.33 15.63 5.24
C LEU A 97 -17.43 16.58 5.71
N GLU A 98 -17.19 17.89 5.74
CA GLU A 98 -18.21 18.90 6.04
C GLU A 98 -19.48 18.67 5.19
N ASP A 99 -20.64 18.56 5.86
CA ASP A 99 -21.94 18.25 5.25
C ASP A 99 -22.06 16.88 4.52
N HIS A 100 -21.07 15.98 4.67
CA HIS A 100 -21.09 14.64 4.11
C HIS A 100 -21.75 13.62 5.08
N PRO A 101 -22.38 12.52 4.60
CA PRO A 101 -22.88 11.45 5.48
C PRO A 101 -21.87 10.84 6.46
N TYR A 102 -20.56 11.06 6.24
CA TYR A 102 -19.49 10.57 7.12
C TYR A 102 -19.12 11.56 8.24
N ASP A 103 -19.60 12.81 8.19
CA ASP A 103 -19.35 13.88 9.15
C ASP A 103 -19.78 13.51 10.59
N ASN A 104 -20.85 12.72 10.72
CA ASN A 104 -21.42 12.30 12.00
C ASN A 104 -21.16 10.83 12.35
N THR A 105 -20.16 10.19 11.73
CA THR A 105 -19.86 8.77 12.00
C THR A 105 -18.87 8.60 13.15
N GLU A 106 -19.04 7.55 13.97
CA GLU A 106 -18.11 7.20 15.07
C GLU A 106 -16.72 6.74 14.58
N GLY A 107 -16.51 6.75 13.27
CA GLY A 107 -15.33 6.28 12.58
C GLY A 107 -15.71 5.54 11.30
N PHE A 108 -14.76 5.46 10.37
CA PHE A 108 -14.93 4.69 9.15
C PHE A 108 -13.57 4.20 8.63
N THR A 109 -13.62 3.17 7.78
CA THR A 109 -12.43 2.64 7.11
C THR A 109 -12.41 3.10 5.65
N LEU A 110 -11.31 3.70 5.24
CA LEU A 110 -11.04 4.08 3.85
C LEU A 110 -10.01 3.12 3.25
N THR A 111 -10.36 2.49 2.13
CA THR A 111 -9.39 1.70 1.35
C THR A 111 -8.99 2.48 0.11
N LEU A 112 -7.70 2.75 -0.02
CA LEU A 112 -7.10 3.43 -1.16
C LEU A 112 -6.42 2.42 -2.08
N TYR A 113 -6.64 2.58 -3.39
CA TYR A 113 -5.95 1.81 -4.42
C TYR A 113 -5.04 2.76 -5.18
N PHE A 114 -3.72 2.64 -5.00
CA PHE A 114 -2.73 3.52 -5.62
C PHE A 114 -3.04 5.02 -5.42
N GLY A 115 -3.48 5.39 -4.22
CA GLY A 115 -3.85 6.77 -3.89
C GLY A 115 -5.19 7.24 -4.48
N GLN A 116 -6.01 6.32 -4.98
CA GLN A 116 -7.34 6.61 -5.51
C GLN A 116 -8.44 6.16 -4.56
N THR A 117 -9.53 6.93 -4.56
CA THR A 117 -10.78 6.65 -3.86
C THR A 117 -11.98 7.09 -4.71
N THR A 118 -13.12 6.42 -4.52
CA THR A 118 -14.41 6.83 -5.11
C THR A 118 -15.15 7.85 -4.25
N LEU A 119 -14.62 8.24 -3.08
CA LEU A 119 -15.17 9.31 -2.26
C LEU A 119 -14.58 10.63 -2.73
N GLU A 120 -15.31 11.36 -3.57
CA GLU A 120 -14.90 12.64 -4.16
C GLU A 120 -14.21 13.59 -3.17
N PRO A 121 -14.74 13.83 -1.96
CA PRO A 121 -14.12 14.78 -1.05
C PRO A 121 -12.74 14.34 -0.53
N LEU A 122 -12.47 13.02 -0.52
CA LEU A 122 -11.22 12.45 0.01
C LEU A 122 -10.17 12.20 -1.08
N LYS A 123 -10.38 12.66 -2.32
CA LYS A 123 -9.42 12.44 -3.42
C LYS A 123 -8.07 13.12 -3.18
N ASP A 124 -8.06 14.35 -2.70
CA ASP A 124 -6.82 15.07 -2.40
C ASP A 124 -6.07 14.47 -1.21
N LEU A 125 -6.82 14.01 -0.22
CA LEU A 125 -6.31 13.25 0.91
C LEU A 125 -5.62 11.96 0.43
N ALA A 126 -6.31 11.18 -0.39
CA ALA A 126 -5.82 9.91 -0.92
C ALA A 126 -4.53 10.07 -1.74
N ARG A 127 -4.44 11.13 -2.55
CA ARG A 127 -3.23 11.47 -3.32
C ARG A 127 -2.05 11.79 -2.41
N GLN A 128 -2.24 12.67 -1.42
CA GLN A 128 -1.17 13.07 -0.50
C GLN A 128 -0.65 11.89 0.32
N LEU A 129 -1.55 11.01 0.77
CA LEU A 129 -1.18 9.79 1.49
C LEU A 129 -0.35 8.84 0.62
N PHE A 130 -0.66 8.72 -0.67
CA PHE A 130 0.12 7.89 -1.58
C PHE A 130 1.48 8.50 -1.93
N GLU A 131 1.58 9.84 -2.02
CA GLU A 131 2.84 10.55 -2.17
C GLU A 131 3.76 10.34 -0.96
N ALA A 132 3.20 10.39 0.25
CA ALA A 132 3.93 10.14 1.49
C ALA A 132 4.29 8.65 1.67
N PHE A 133 3.35 7.77 1.37
CA PHE A 133 3.48 6.32 1.56
C PHE A 133 3.07 5.56 0.29
N PRO A 134 3.98 5.42 -0.69
CA PRO A 134 3.70 4.69 -1.93
C PRO A 134 3.41 3.22 -1.66
N CYS A 135 2.13 2.88 -1.49
CA CYS A 135 1.64 1.54 -1.21
C CYS A 135 0.46 1.24 -2.15
N PRO A 136 0.43 0.07 -2.84
CA PRO A 136 -0.61 -0.23 -3.83
C PRO A 136 -2.01 -0.24 -3.24
N ILE A 137 -2.12 -0.75 -2.00
CA ILE A 137 -3.37 -0.80 -1.25
C ILE A 137 -3.04 -0.28 0.15
N LEU A 138 -3.74 0.77 0.56
CA LEU A 138 -3.61 1.35 1.90
C LEU A 138 -5.00 1.38 2.54
N MET A 139 -5.13 0.73 3.69
CA MET A 139 -6.35 0.76 4.48
C MET A 139 -6.12 1.69 5.67
N ILE A 140 -7.03 2.64 5.86
CA ILE A 140 -6.92 3.70 6.86
C ILE A 140 -8.17 3.64 7.71
N GLU A 141 -7.98 3.53 9.01
CA GLU A 141 -9.05 3.57 10.00
C GLU A 141 -9.09 4.96 10.61
N PHE A 142 -10.18 5.69 10.38
CA PHE A 142 -10.48 6.93 11.06
C PHE A 142 -11.31 6.59 12.30
N GLY A 143 -10.85 7.02 13.47
CA GLY A 143 -11.57 6.91 14.74
C GLY A 143 -11.78 8.29 15.35
N VAL A 144 -12.80 8.42 16.20
CA VAL A 144 -13.00 9.65 16.99
C VAL A 144 -11.96 9.71 18.10
N PHE A 145 -11.15 10.77 18.15
CA PHE A 145 -10.35 11.09 19.33
C PHE A 145 -11.31 11.54 20.45
N GLN A 146 -11.61 10.64 21.38
CA GLN A 146 -12.17 11.05 22.66
C GLN A 146 -11.01 11.52 23.54
N GLY A 147 -11.02 12.81 23.88
CA GLY A 147 -10.04 13.45 24.76
C GLY A 147 -9.99 12.85 26.16
#